data_AF-A0A7I7TYQ7-F1
#
_entry.id   AF-A0A7I7TYQ7-F1
#
_cell.length_a   1.000
_cell.length_b   1.000
_cell.length_c   1.000
_cell.angle_alpha   90.00
_cell.angle_beta   90.00
_cell.angle_gamma   90.00
#
_symmetry.space_group_name_H-M   'P 1'
#
loop_
_entity.id
_entity.type
_entity.pdbx_description
1 polymer ?
#
loop_
_entity_poly.entity_id
_entity_poly.type
_entity_poly.pdbx_seq_one_letter_code
_entity_poly.pdbx_strand_id
1 'polypeptide(L)'
;MTPNEDGEVSATPEEARGITPPQTVVPSASQRRPWTLRDTGWIALGLTSGGFASWLLIFSGWEIGSKAEWFSGVASFGAVAVALWQSVVIRQQAKADAAEAAKRFGDELKAAKDRTIQEVQAAEQRTQKELDAANERHGIEMEQQREIARIQRIHLREQEFKLALIRVSRAATAYTHELATLVETGSRVVAMSQRQERADALRPVSKRLGALMDDLSVEIAGAHMLTNNDRLHDALDRVNAEAMRGPEGEIQYRNTVIMAGQVGNEAPLFMAMEALHRVIGDARRLAGEVLVTGWD
;
A
#
# COMPACT_ATOMS: atom_id res chain seq x y z
N MET A 1 18.86 -22.05 20.08
CA MET A 1 17.52 -21.45 20.29
C MET A 1 17.58 -20.77 21.65
N THR A 2 18.00 -19.51 21.63
CA THR A 2 18.18 -18.61 22.77
C THR A 2 17.77 -17.23 22.26
N PRO A 3 16.92 -16.47 22.97
CA PRO A 3 16.56 -15.14 22.54
C PRO A 3 17.61 -14.14 23.03
N ASN A 4 18.19 -13.38 22.11
CA ASN A 4 18.89 -12.13 22.42
C ASN A 4 17.81 -11.06 22.61
N GLU A 5 17.59 -10.66 23.86
CA GLU A 5 17.10 -9.34 24.20
C GLU A 5 18.28 -8.37 23.99
N ASP A 6 18.07 -7.32 23.20
CA ASP A 6 18.73 -6.01 23.29
C ASP A 6 18.30 -5.18 22.07
N GLY A 7 17.12 -4.56 22.20
CA GLY A 7 16.59 -3.58 21.27
C GLY A 7 16.61 -2.20 21.90
N GLU A 8 17.79 -1.58 21.97
CA GLU A 8 17.93 -0.14 22.18
C GLU A 8 17.33 0.60 20.98
N VAL A 9 16.10 1.09 21.13
CA VAL A 9 15.52 2.07 20.21
C VAL A 9 15.93 3.46 20.69
N SER A 10 17.02 3.95 20.12
CA SER A 10 17.45 5.34 20.18
C SER A 10 16.38 6.22 19.52
N ALA A 11 15.62 6.95 20.33
CA ALA A 11 14.68 7.96 19.86
C ALA A 11 15.44 9.24 19.49
N THR A 12 15.57 9.50 18.19
CA THR A 12 16.01 10.80 17.68
C THR A 12 14.96 11.88 18.00
N PRO A 13 15.38 13.04 18.53
CA PRO A 13 14.48 14.14 18.84
C PRO A 13 14.43 15.09 17.65
N GLU A 14 13.44 14.92 16.77
CA GLU A 14 13.17 15.96 15.78
C GLU A 14 11.69 16.00 15.41
N GLU A 15 11.14 17.21 15.49
CA GLU A 15 10.01 17.66 14.68
C GLU A 15 8.59 17.34 15.17
N ALA A 16 8.21 17.97 16.29
CA ALA A 16 6.83 18.40 16.51
C ALA A 16 6.80 19.93 16.65
N ARG A 17 6.97 20.59 15.49
CA ARG A 17 6.67 22.02 15.31
C ARG A 17 5.16 22.22 15.40
N GLY A 18 4.74 23.22 16.18
CA GLY A 18 3.56 24.03 15.82
C GLY A 18 2.29 23.89 16.66
N ILE A 19 2.36 23.72 17.97
CA ILE A 19 1.25 24.15 18.84
C ILE A 19 1.54 25.60 19.24
N THR A 20 0.97 26.55 18.49
CA THR A 20 0.94 27.95 18.92
C THR A 20 0.04 28.03 20.15
N PRO A 21 0.52 28.54 21.30
CA PRO A 21 -0.34 28.71 22.47
C PRO A 21 -1.49 29.68 22.11
N PRO A 22 -2.68 29.52 22.71
CA PRO A 22 -3.77 30.48 22.51
C PRO A 22 -3.25 31.86 22.87
N GLN A 23 -3.31 32.78 21.90
CA GLN A 23 -2.98 34.18 22.16
C GLN A 23 -3.90 34.65 23.29
N THR A 24 -3.32 34.87 24.47
CA THR A 24 -3.92 35.66 25.54
C THR A 24 -4.18 37.03 24.94
N VAL A 25 -5.45 37.27 24.60
CA VAL A 25 -5.92 38.60 24.22
C VAL A 25 -5.67 39.49 25.43
N VAL A 26 -4.53 40.20 25.40
CA VAL A 26 -4.25 41.29 26.32
C VAL A 26 -5.39 42.29 26.10
N PRO A 27 -6.19 42.64 27.13
CA PRO A 27 -7.17 43.69 26.98
C PRO A 27 -6.42 44.96 26.61
N SER A 28 -6.52 45.36 25.35
CA SER A 28 -5.84 46.54 24.84
C SER A 28 -6.29 47.70 25.70
N ALA A 29 -5.31 48.40 26.26
CA ALA A 29 -5.46 49.57 27.11
C ALA A 29 -6.68 50.40 26.67
N SER A 30 -7.57 50.63 27.63
CA SER A 30 -8.71 51.54 27.54
C SER A 30 -8.33 52.77 26.72
N GLN A 31 -8.80 52.83 25.47
CA GLN A 31 -8.85 54.05 24.69
C GLN A 31 -9.75 55.01 25.47
N ARG A 32 -9.12 55.85 26.28
CA ARG A 32 -9.77 57.02 26.89
C ARG A 32 -10.25 57.88 25.74
N ARG A 33 -11.54 57.80 25.43
CA ARG A 33 -12.19 58.73 24.51
C ARG A 33 -11.87 60.16 24.98
N PRO A 34 -11.34 61.04 24.12
CA PRO A 34 -11.18 62.44 24.48
C PRO A 34 -12.54 63.02 24.81
N TRP A 35 -12.66 63.67 25.96
CA TRP A 35 -13.86 64.41 26.36
C TRP A 35 -14.27 65.36 25.23
N THR A 36 -15.38 65.07 24.55
CA THR A 36 -15.90 65.97 23.52
C THR A 36 -16.70 67.10 24.16
N LEU A 37 -16.56 68.32 23.65
CA LEU A 37 -17.27 69.53 24.07
C LEU A 37 -18.81 69.40 24.12
N ARG A 38 -19.37 68.33 23.56
CA ARG A 38 -20.80 68.04 23.59
C ARG A 38 -21.28 67.52 24.95
N ASP A 39 -20.40 66.93 25.76
CA ASP A 39 -20.72 66.47 27.13
C ASP A 39 -20.66 67.60 28.17
N THR A 40 -20.06 68.75 27.84
CA THR A 40 -19.96 69.92 28.74
C THR A 40 -21.20 70.82 28.70
N GLY A 41 -22.11 70.61 27.73
CA GLY A 41 -23.31 71.42 27.56
C GLY A 41 -24.27 71.40 28.76
N TRP A 42 -24.33 70.29 29.49
CA TRP A 42 -25.17 70.15 30.68
C TRP A 42 -24.62 70.94 31.89
N ILE A 43 -23.30 71.09 32.02
CA ILE A 43 -22.67 71.87 33.09
C ILE A 43 -22.89 73.37 32.85
N ALA A 44 -22.81 73.81 31.60
CA ALA A 44 -23.10 75.20 31.22
C ALA A 44 -24.58 75.57 31.46
N LEU A 45 -25.52 74.68 31.13
CA LEU A 45 -26.96 74.92 31.35
C LEU A 45 -27.32 74.95 32.84
N GLY A 46 -26.69 74.10 33.65
CA GLY A 46 -26.83 74.09 35.11
C GLY A 46 -26.37 75.41 35.74
N LEU A 47 -25.20 75.93 35.35
CA LEU A 47 -24.66 77.19 35.86
C LEU A 47 -25.51 78.41 35.46
N THR A 48 -26.06 78.45 34.24
CA THR A 48 -26.95 79.54 33.83
C THR A 48 -28.30 79.53 34.54
N SER A 49 -28.86 78.35 34.85
CA SER A 49 -30.14 78.26 35.57
C SER A 49 -30.02 78.64 37.05
N GLY A 50 -28.92 78.21 37.71
CA GLY A 50 -28.62 78.60 39.09
C GLY A 50 -28.33 80.10 39.22
N GLY A 51 -27.61 80.68 38.24
CA GLY A 51 -27.37 82.12 38.17
C GLY A 51 -28.65 82.93 37.98
N PHE A 52 -29.57 82.49 37.13
CA PHE A 52 -30.85 83.18 36.89
C PHE A 52 -31.81 83.10 38.08
N ALA A 53 -31.84 81.98 38.80
CA ALA A 53 -32.63 81.83 40.03
C ALA A 53 -32.08 82.70 41.19
N SER A 54 -30.75 82.75 41.33
CA SER A 54 -30.09 83.61 42.32
C SER A 54 -30.27 85.11 41.99
N TRP A 55 -30.25 85.47 40.71
CA TRP A 55 -30.52 86.84 40.25
C TRP A 55 -31.99 87.27 40.46
N LEU A 56 -32.96 86.38 40.19
CA LEU A 56 -34.38 86.63 40.47
C LEU A 56 -34.68 86.78 41.97
N LEU A 57 -33.96 86.06 42.84
CA LEU A 57 -34.11 86.17 44.30
C LEU A 57 -33.60 87.50 44.87
N ILE A 58 -32.57 88.09 44.27
CA ILE A 58 -31.98 89.34 44.74
C ILE A 58 -32.76 90.57 44.22
N PHE A 59 -33.38 90.49 43.03
CA PHE A 59 -34.03 91.64 42.39
C PHE A 59 -35.57 91.66 42.44
N SER A 60 -36.25 90.63 42.95
CA SER A 60 -37.71 90.65 43.11
C SER A 60 -38.11 91.11 44.53
N GLY A 61 -38.39 92.41 44.68
CA GLY A 61 -38.89 93.01 45.91
C GLY A 61 -40.29 92.54 46.27
N TRP A 62 -40.41 91.37 46.91
CA TRP A 62 -41.68 90.67 47.02
C TRP A 62 -41.83 90.02 48.43
N GLU A 63 -42.91 90.34 49.15
CA GLU A 63 -43.25 89.92 50.54
C GLU A 63 -43.32 88.39 50.84
N ILE A 64 -42.78 87.98 51.99
CA ILE A 64 -42.24 86.63 52.30
C ILE A 64 -43.30 85.58 52.77
N GLY A 65 -44.59 85.91 52.86
CA GLY A 65 -45.56 85.06 53.60
C GLY A 65 -46.18 83.84 52.89
N SER A 66 -46.14 83.75 51.56
CA SER A 66 -46.87 82.70 50.79
C SER A 66 -46.08 82.23 49.55
N LYS A 67 -44.74 82.22 49.65
CA LYS A 67 -43.85 82.07 48.48
C LYS A 67 -43.16 80.73 48.34
N ALA A 68 -42.90 80.03 49.43
CA ALA A 68 -42.23 78.73 49.34
C ALA A 68 -43.10 77.68 48.62
N GLU A 69 -44.43 77.72 48.75
CA GLU A 69 -45.33 76.70 48.19
C GLU A 69 -45.43 76.76 46.65
N TRP A 70 -45.56 77.94 46.04
CA TRP A 70 -45.72 78.02 44.57
C TRP A 70 -44.42 77.76 43.82
N PHE A 71 -43.28 78.24 44.34
CA PHE A 71 -41.96 77.94 43.78
C PHE A 71 -41.59 76.47 43.96
N SER A 72 -41.95 75.85 45.09
CA SER A 72 -41.80 74.41 45.30
C SER A 72 -42.62 73.62 44.27
N GLY A 73 -43.86 74.02 43.99
CA GLY A 73 -44.71 73.37 43.00
C GLY A 73 -44.16 73.45 41.56
N VAL A 74 -43.74 74.63 41.10
CA VAL A 74 -43.22 74.82 39.74
C VAL A 74 -41.85 74.16 39.56
N ALA A 75 -40.95 74.26 40.55
CA ALA A 75 -39.66 73.59 40.51
C ALA A 75 -39.80 72.07 40.51
N SER A 76 -40.71 71.53 41.32
CA SER A 76 -41.01 70.09 41.37
C SER A 76 -41.62 69.60 40.05
N PHE A 77 -42.54 70.37 39.45
CA PHE A 77 -43.13 70.02 38.15
C PHE A 77 -42.10 70.08 37.02
N GLY A 78 -41.22 71.09 37.01
CA GLY A 78 -40.10 71.20 36.07
C GLY A 78 -39.13 70.03 36.21
N ALA A 79 -38.77 69.63 37.44
CA ALA A 79 -37.91 68.49 37.70
C ALA A 79 -38.53 67.17 37.19
N VAL A 80 -39.83 66.96 37.39
CA VAL A 80 -40.56 65.79 36.87
C VAL A 80 -40.62 65.80 35.34
N ALA A 81 -40.91 66.95 34.71
CA ALA A 81 -40.94 67.07 33.26
C ALA A 81 -39.56 66.79 32.63
N VAL A 82 -38.48 67.28 33.24
CA VAL A 82 -37.10 66.99 32.82
C VAL A 82 -36.77 65.52 33.02
N ALA A 83 -37.16 64.90 34.14
CA ALA A 83 -36.95 63.48 34.37
C ALA A 83 -37.69 62.59 33.35
N LEU A 84 -38.94 62.94 33.02
CA LEU A 84 -39.71 62.24 31.99
C LEU A 84 -39.10 62.43 30.60
N TRP A 85 -38.66 63.64 30.27
CA TRP A 85 -37.96 63.93 29.01
C TRP A 85 -36.64 63.15 28.90
N GLN A 86 -35.81 63.18 29.94
CA GLN A 86 -34.58 62.38 30.03
C GLN A 86 -34.87 60.89 29.86
N SER A 87 -35.93 60.37 30.49
CA SER A 87 -36.36 58.97 30.31
C SER A 87 -36.75 58.66 28.86
N VAL A 88 -37.48 59.55 28.18
CA VAL A 88 -37.87 59.37 26.78
C VAL A 88 -36.64 59.40 25.85
N VAL A 89 -35.70 60.33 26.06
CA VAL A 89 -34.47 60.44 25.27
C VAL A 89 -33.56 59.22 25.49
N ILE A 90 -33.38 58.78 26.73
CA ILE A 90 -32.59 57.56 27.04
C ILE A 90 -33.24 56.34 26.37
N ARG A 91 -34.57 56.21 26.40
CA ARG A 91 -35.28 55.11 25.71
C ARG A 91 -35.11 55.18 24.19
N GLN A 92 -35.10 56.37 23.59
CA GLN A 92 -34.87 56.52 22.15
C GLN A 92 -33.43 56.20 21.77
N GLN A 93 -32.45 56.67 22.54
CA GLN A 93 -31.03 56.34 22.34
C GLN A 93 -30.77 54.85 22.52
N ALA A 94 -31.29 54.23 23.58
CA ALA A 94 -31.17 52.79 23.80
C ALA A 94 -31.80 51.96 22.66
N LYS A 95 -32.91 52.42 22.07
CA LYS A 95 -33.50 51.77 20.88
C LYS A 95 -32.64 51.93 19.63
N ALA A 96 -32.04 53.10 19.42
CA ALA A 96 -31.14 53.34 18.30
C ALA A 96 -29.85 52.51 18.43
N ASP A 97 -29.24 52.49 19.61
CA ASP A 97 -28.03 51.71 19.91
C ASP A 97 -28.30 50.20 19.80
N ALA A 98 -29.47 49.73 20.27
CA ALA A 98 -29.87 48.34 20.11
C ALA A 98 -30.08 47.95 18.63
N ALA A 99 -30.66 48.84 17.82
CA ALA A 99 -30.83 48.61 16.39
C ALA A 99 -29.50 48.61 15.64
N GLU A 100 -28.57 49.51 15.99
CA GLU A 100 -27.23 49.55 15.43
C GLU A 100 -26.41 48.31 15.83
N ALA A 101 -26.46 47.91 17.10
CA ALA A 101 -25.80 46.68 17.56
C ALA A 101 -26.35 45.44 16.85
N ALA A 102 -27.68 45.32 16.70
CA ALA A 102 -28.29 44.22 15.96
C ALA A 102 -27.84 44.18 14.50
N LYS A 103 -27.69 45.34 13.84
CA LYS A 103 -27.16 45.42 12.48
C LYS A 103 -25.69 44.97 12.41
N ARG A 104 -24.83 45.45 13.31
CA ARG A 104 -23.41 45.04 13.37
C ARG A 104 -23.27 43.54 13.62
N PHE A 105 -24.04 42.98 14.56
CA PHE A 105 -24.06 41.53 14.79
C PHE A 105 -24.55 40.76 13.55
N GLY A 106 -25.54 41.28 12.83
CA GLY A 106 -26.01 40.69 11.57
C GLY A 106 -24.91 40.67 10.49
N ASP A 107 -24.17 41.76 10.35
CA ASP A 107 -23.07 41.89 9.40
C ASP A 107 -21.88 40.98 9.78
N GLU A 108 -21.54 40.90 11.08
CA GLU A 108 -20.50 40.02 11.60
C GLU A 108 -20.86 38.54 11.44
N LEU A 109 -22.10 38.15 11.73
CA LEU A 109 -22.58 36.77 11.53
C LEU A 109 -22.55 36.39 10.05
N LYS A 110 -22.91 37.31 9.16
CA LYS A 110 -22.82 37.08 7.72
C LYS A 110 -21.37 36.89 7.27
N ALA A 111 -20.47 37.78 7.70
CA ALA A 111 -19.05 37.67 7.38
C ALA A 111 -18.41 36.39 7.95
N ALA A 112 -18.79 35.99 9.16
CA ALA A 112 -18.33 34.74 9.77
C ALA A 112 -18.83 33.52 8.97
N LYS A 113 -20.12 33.50 8.61
CA LYS A 113 -20.71 32.44 7.78
C LYS A 113 -20.01 32.32 6.42
N ASP A 114 -19.74 33.45 5.77
CA ASP A 114 -19.08 33.47 4.47
C ASP A 114 -17.64 32.90 4.56
N ARG A 115 -16.90 33.21 5.63
CA ARG A 115 -15.57 32.62 5.89
C ARG A 115 -15.66 31.12 6.13
N THR A 116 -16.59 30.66 6.96
CA THR A 116 -16.76 29.23 7.22
C THR A 116 -17.12 28.46 5.95
N ILE A 117 -17.97 29.02 5.08
CA ILE A 117 -18.29 28.40 3.78
C ILE A 117 -17.02 28.28 2.91
N GLN A 118 -16.20 29.34 2.85
CA GLN A 118 -14.95 29.31 2.08
C GLN A 118 -13.94 28.32 2.65
N GLU A 119 -13.80 28.25 3.98
CA GLU A 119 -12.90 27.31 4.66
C GLU A 119 -13.32 25.87 4.44
N VAL A 120 -14.62 25.56 4.54
CA VAL A 120 -15.16 24.22 4.26
C VAL A 120 -14.94 23.85 2.80
N GLN A 121 -15.23 24.74 1.85
CA GLN A 121 -14.99 24.49 0.43
C GLN A 121 -13.50 24.26 0.12
N ALA A 122 -12.61 25.05 0.73
CA ALA A 122 -11.17 24.86 0.56
C ALA A 122 -10.69 23.54 1.18
N ALA A 123 -11.26 23.12 2.32
CA ALA A 123 -10.97 21.84 2.94
C ALA A 123 -11.45 20.67 2.08
N GLU A 124 -12.70 20.70 1.60
CA GLU A 124 -13.26 19.69 0.69
C GLU A 124 -12.43 19.54 -0.59
N GLN A 125 -11.99 20.64 -1.19
CA GLN A 125 -11.12 20.60 -2.37
C GLN A 125 -9.74 19.97 -2.09
N ARG A 126 -9.16 20.21 -0.90
CA ARG A 126 -7.89 19.57 -0.51
C ARG A 126 -8.08 18.08 -0.31
N THR A 127 -9.12 17.68 0.43
CA THR A 127 -9.45 16.27 0.64
C THR A 127 -9.72 15.56 -0.67
N GLN A 128 -10.43 16.18 -1.61
CA GLN A 128 -10.66 15.57 -2.92
C GLN A 128 -9.35 15.37 -3.69
N LYS A 129 -8.47 16.38 -3.72
CA LYS A 129 -7.15 16.25 -4.37
C LYS A 129 -6.28 15.18 -3.73
N GLU A 130 -6.32 15.06 -2.40
CA GLU A 130 -5.60 14.03 -1.65
C GLU A 130 -6.14 12.63 -1.96
N LEU A 131 -7.47 12.47 -2.03
CA LEU A 131 -8.10 11.21 -2.43
C LEU A 131 -7.77 10.85 -3.87
N ASP A 132 -7.81 11.80 -4.80
CA ASP A 132 -7.47 11.57 -6.21
C ASP A 132 -6.00 11.14 -6.35
N ALA A 133 -5.08 11.82 -5.66
CA ALA A 133 -3.66 11.44 -5.64
C ALA A 133 -3.41 10.09 -4.96
N ALA A 134 -4.15 9.75 -3.90
CA ALA A 134 -4.07 8.46 -3.24
C ALA A 134 -4.57 7.33 -4.15
N ASN A 135 -5.68 7.56 -4.86
CA ASN A 135 -6.23 6.61 -5.83
C ASN A 135 -5.27 6.38 -7.00
N GLU A 136 -4.62 7.43 -7.51
CA GLU A 136 -3.62 7.33 -8.57
C GLU A 136 -2.41 6.50 -8.11
N ARG A 137 -1.87 6.77 -6.92
CA ARG A 137 -0.76 5.98 -6.35
C ARG A 137 -1.15 4.52 -6.14
N HIS A 138 -2.35 4.28 -5.63
CA HIS A 138 -2.85 2.92 -5.44
C HIS A 138 -3.00 2.19 -6.77
N GLY A 139 -3.47 2.87 -7.82
CA GLY A 139 -3.54 2.31 -9.18
C GLY A 139 -2.17 1.87 -9.70
N ILE A 140 -1.16 2.74 -9.55
CA ILE A 140 0.23 2.45 -9.96
C ILE A 140 0.79 1.27 -9.14
N GLU A 141 0.56 1.25 -7.83
CA GLU A 141 1.01 0.14 -6.97
C GLU A 141 0.36 -1.19 -7.37
N MET A 142 -0.94 -1.20 -7.66
CA MET A 142 -1.63 -2.41 -8.13
C MET A 142 -1.09 -2.90 -9.48
N GLU A 143 -0.72 -2.00 -10.39
CA GLU A 143 -0.09 -2.36 -11.65
C GLU A 143 1.30 -2.96 -11.44
N GLN A 144 2.11 -2.38 -10.56
CA GLN A 144 3.41 -2.94 -10.16
C GLN A 144 3.27 -4.32 -9.51
N GLN A 145 2.29 -4.50 -8.62
CA GLN A 145 2.03 -5.79 -7.99
C GLN A 145 1.60 -6.85 -9.02
N ARG A 146 0.79 -6.47 -10.02
CA ARG A 146 0.43 -7.38 -11.13
C ARG A 146 1.64 -7.78 -11.95
N GLU A 147 2.53 -6.84 -12.24
CA GLU A 147 3.74 -7.14 -13.01
C GLU A 147 4.71 -8.02 -12.22
N ILE A 148 4.90 -7.75 -10.92
CA ILE A 148 5.68 -8.63 -10.03
C ILE A 148 5.09 -10.03 -10.00
N ALA A 149 3.76 -10.15 -9.87
CA ALA A 149 3.09 -11.46 -9.88
C ALA A 149 3.25 -12.19 -11.23
N ARG A 150 3.26 -11.46 -12.35
CA ARG A 150 3.53 -12.02 -13.69
C ARG A 150 4.95 -12.56 -13.78
N ILE A 151 5.95 -11.76 -13.40
CA ILE A 151 7.36 -12.14 -13.41
C ILE A 151 7.60 -13.36 -12.52
N GLN A 152 7.02 -13.39 -11.32
CA GLN A 152 7.13 -14.52 -10.39
C GLN A 152 6.56 -15.81 -10.99
N ARG A 153 5.42 -15.76 -11.68
CA ARG A 153 4.83 -16.94 -12.35
C ARG A 153 5.76 -17.48 -13.45
N ILE A 154 6.35 -16.59 -14.24
CA ILE A 154 7.31 -16.99 -15.28
C ILE A 154 8.53 -17.66 -14.64
N HIS A 155 9.09 -17.03 -13.60
CA HIS A 155 10.27 -17.56 -12.90
C HIS A 155 10.02 -18.92 -12.23
N LEU A 156 8.85 -19.11 -11.61
CA LEU A 156 8.47 -20.39 -11.01
C LEU A 156 8.40 -21.50 -12.07
N ARG A 157 7.76 -21.22 -13.21
CA ARG A 157 7.69 -22.16 -14.32
C ARG A 157 9.07 -22.51 -14.87
N GLU A 158 9.94 -21.52 -14.99
CA GLU A 158 11.33 -21.68 -15.39
C GLU A 158 12.10 -22.62 -14.44
N GLN A 159 11.96 -22.42 -13.13
CA GLN A 159 12.57 -23.27 -12.10
C GLN A 159 12.03 -24.71 -12.14
N GLU A 160 10.71 -24.88 -12.27
CA GLU A 160 10.07 -26.19 -12.36
C GLU A 160 10.56 -26.97 -13.59
N PHE A 161 10.69 -26.31 -14.74
CA PHE A 161 11.23 -26.95 -15.93
C PHE A 161 12.71 -27.34 -15.75
N LYS A 162 13.55 -26.47 -15.18
CA LYS A 162 14.96 -26.81 -14.87
C LYS A 162 15.05 -28.07 -14.02
N LEU A 163 14.22 -28.16 -12.98
CA LEU A 163 14.15 -29.34 -12.11
C LEU A 163 13.69 -30.58 -12.88
N ALA A 164 12.69 -30.46 -13.76
CA ALA A 164 12.24 -31.57 -14.60
C ALA A 164 13.36 -32.06 -15.54
N LEU A 165 14.11 -31.16 -16.17
CA LEU A 165 15.21 -31.55 -17.07
C LEU A 165 16.38 -32.20 -16.31
N ILE A 166 16.63 -31.78 -15.07
CA ILE A 166 17.58 -32.46 -14.16
C ILE A 166 17.10 -33.88 -13.86
N ARG A 167 15.79 -34.07 -13.62
CA ARG A 167 15.20 -35.40 -13.38
C ARG A 167 15.34 -36.31 -14.59
N VAL A 168 15.01 -35.82 -15.80
CA VAL A 168 15.24 -36.54 -17.07
C VAL A 168 16.70 -36.95 -17.22
N SER A 169 17.63 -36.01 -17.01
CA SER A 169 19.07 -36.27 -17.14
C SER A 169 19.55 -37.34 -16.17
N ARG A 170 19.07 -37.30 -14.92
CA ARG A 170 19.38 -38.29 -13.89
C ARG A 170 18.80 -39.67 -14.21
N ALA A 171 17.54 -39.74 -14.62
CA ALA A 171 16.88 -40.99 -15.00
C ALA A 171 17.61 -41.66 -16.18
N ALA A 172 17.99 -40.89 -17.19
CA ALA A 172 18.73 -41.41 -18.32
C ALA A 172 20.15 -41.87 -17.94
N THR A 173 20.83 -41.13 -17.05
CA THR A 173 22.14 -41.56 -16.54
C THR A 173 22.03 -42.90 -15.82
N ALA A 174 21.03 -43.06 -14.95
CA ALA A 174 20.77 -44.33 -14.27
C ALA A 174 20.46 -45.46 -15.25
N TYR A 175 19.64 -45.19 -16.27
CA TYR A 175 19.33 -46.15 -17.32
C TYR A 175 20.58 -46.58 -18.10
N THR A 176 21.41 -45.64 -18.56
CA THR A 176 22.67 -45.95 -19.25
C THR A 176 23.66 -46.71 -18.36
N HIS A 177 23.71 -46.40 -17.06
CA HIS A 177 24.56 -47.13 -16.12
C HIS A 177 24.14 -48.60 -16.02
N GLU A 178 22.83 -48.87 -15.93
CA GLU A 178 22.33 -50.24 -15.83
C GLU A 178 22.49 -51.01 -17.17
N LEU A 179 22.48 -50.32 -18.32
CA LEU A 179 22.84 -50.94 -19.61
C LEU A 179 24.31 -51.39 -19.62
N ALA A 180 25.21 -50.60 -19.04
CA ALA A 180 26.61 -51.01 -18.86
C ALA A 180 26.73 -52.19 -17.86
N THR A 181 25.94 -52.18 -16.77
CA THR A 181 25.87 -53.32 -15.83
C THR A 181 25.39 -54.60 -16.51
N LEU A 182 24.47 -54.52 -17.47
CA LEU A 182 24.04 -55.66 -18.28
C LEU A 182 25.19 -56.26 -19.10
N VAL A 183 25.99 -55.42 -19.76
CA VAL A 183 27.16 -55.86 -20.53
C VAL A 183 28.17 -56.55 -19.62
N GLU A 184 28.50 -55.92 -18.49
CA GLU A 184 29.47 -56.47 -17.54
C GLU A 184 28.97 -57.81 -16.97
N THR A 185 27.72 -57.87 -16.50
CA THR A 185 27.13 -59.10 -15.96
C THR A 185 27.03 -60.17 -17.03
N GLY A 186 26.62 -59.80 -18.25
CA GLY A 186 26.54 -60.66 -19.43
C GLY A 186 27.85 -61.40 -19.69
N SER A 187 28.96 -60.66 -19.73
CA SER A 187 30.29 -61.24 -19.95
C SER A 187 30.68 -62.28 -18.88
N ARG A 188 30.28 -62.07 -17.62
CA ARG A 188 30.59 -62.99 -16.51
C ARG A 188 29.73 -64.25 -16.56
N VAL A 189 28.45 -64.13 -16.90
CA VAL A 189 27.51 -65.27 -16.88
C VAL A 189 27.69 -66.20 -18.08
N VAL A 190 28.35 -65.75 -19.16
CA VAL A 190 28.69 -66.62 -20.32
C VAL A 190 29.47 -67.87 -19.89
N ALA A 191 30.29 -67.77 -18.83
CA ALA A 191 31.03 -68.91 -18.29
C ALA A 191 30.16 -69.97 -17.57
N MET A 192 28.89 -69.67 -17.29
CA MET A 192 27.97 -70.61 -16.64
C MET A 192 27.47 -71.65 -17.66
N SER A 193 27.52 -72.92 -17.28
CA SER A 193 27.15 -74.03 -18.17
C SER A 193 25.64 -74.07 -18.47
N GLN A 194 24.81 -73.83 -17.46
CA GLN A 194 23.37 -74.01 -17.60
C GLN A 194 22.68 -72.75 -18.12
N ARG A 195 21.81 -72.92 -19.13
CA ARG A 195 20.97 -71.84 -19.64
C ARG A 195 20.14 -71.17 -18.56
N GLN A 196 19.60 -71.96 -17.63
CA GLN A 196 18.75 -71.46 -16.55
C GLN A 196 19.54 -70.56 -15.59
N GLU A 197 20.76 -70.96 -15.21
CA GLU A 197 21.65 -70.15 -14.37
C GLU A 197 21.98 -68.80 -15.02
N ARG A 198 22.26 -68.79 -16.33
CA ARG A 198 22.48 -67.53 -17.08
C ARG A 198 21.25 -66.63 -17.07
N ALA A 199 20.06 -67.20 -17.27
CA ALA A 199 18.82 -66.45 -17.27
C ALA A 199 18.50 -65.86 -15.89
N ASP A 200 18.67 -66.66 -14.83
CA ASP A 200 18.41 -66.24 -13.46
C ASP A 200 19.40 -65.15 -13.00
N ALA A 201 20.65 -65.20 -13.46
CA ALA A 201 21.65 -64.18 -13.17
C ALA A 201 21.39 -62.84 -13.87
N LEU A 202 20.86 -62.83 -15.11
CA LEU A 202 20.56 -61.60 -15.86
C LEU A 202 19.19 -60.99 -15.53
N ARG A 203 18.28 -61.80 -14.97
CA ARG A 203 16.91 -61.37 -14.66
C ARG A 203 16.82 -60.12 -13.76
N PRO A 204 17.62 -59.97 -12.69
CA PRO A 204 17.57 -58.77 -11.85
C PRO A 204 17.93 -57.49 -12.62
N VAL A 205 18.99 -57.53 -13.43
CA VAL A 205 19.44 -56.38 -14.24
C VAL A 205 18.40 -56.02 -15.29
N SER A 206 17.83 -57.02 -15.97
CA SER A 206 16.76 -56.81 -16.98
C SER A 206 15.52 -56.18 -16.34
N LYS A 207 15.12 -56.64 -15.15
CA LYS A 207 13.98 -56.08 -14.41
C LYS A 207 14.25 -54.62 -14.01
N ARG A 208 15.47 -54.32 -13.57
CA ARG A 208 15.87 -52.96 -13.19
C ARG A 208 15.92 -52.02 -14.39
N LEU A 209 16.39 -52.49 -15.53
CA LEU A 209 16.36 -51.76 -16.80
C LEU A 209 14.93 -51.39 -17.21
N GLY A 210 13.98 -52.33 -17.09
CA GLY A 210 12.57 -52.04 -17.35
C GLY A 210 12.03 -50.93 -16.46
N ALA A 211 12.26 -51.01 -15.14
CA ALA A 211 11.83 -49.98 -14.20
C ALA A 211 12.47 -48.61 -14.48
N LEU A 212 13.76 -48.57 -14.80
CA LEU A 212 14.48 -47.33 -15.12
C LEU A 212 14.02 -46.71 -16.44
N MET A 213 13.60 -47.52 -17.42
CA MET A 213 13.01 -47.04 -18.67
C MET A 213 11.63 -46.41 -18.42
N ASP A 214 10.80 -47.06 -17.59
CA ASP A 214 9.50 -46.51 -17.17
C ASP A 214 9.69 -45.17 -16.43
N ASP A 215 10.63 -45.11 -15.49
CA ASP A 215 10.98 -43.88 -14.76
C ASP A 215 11.43 -42.78 -15.72
N LEU A 216 12.31 -43.10 -16.67
CA LEU A 216 12.76 -42.14 -17.70
C LEU A 216 11.59 -41.63 -18.54
N SER A 217 10.69 -42.51 -18.97
CA SER A 217 9.50 -42.13 -19.74
C SER A 217 8.58 -41.20 -18.95
N VAL A 218 8.38 -41.45 -17.67
CA VAL A 218 7.54 -40.60 -16.80
C VAL A 218 8.17 -39.22 -16.61
N GLU A 219 9.49 -39.15 -16.39
CA GLU A 219 10.18 -37.87 -16.23
C GLU A 219 10.19 -37.05 -17.54
N ILE A 220 10.29 -37.71 -18.71
CA ILE A 220 10.17 -37.04 -20.02
C ILE A 220 8.76 -36.48 -20.20
N ALA A 221 7.72 -37.26 -19.93
CA ALA A 221 6.33 -36.80 -20.00
C ALA A 221 6.08 -35.62 -19.04
N GLY A 222 6.63 -35.67 -17.83
CA GLY A 222 6.58 -34.57 -16.87
C GLY A 222 7.26 -33.30 -17.38
N ALA A 223 8.41 -33.44 -18.06
CA ALA A 223 9.10 -32.30 -18.67
C ALA A 223 8.30 -31.68 -19.83
N HIS A 224 7.63 -32.51 -20.65
CA HIS A 224 6.73 -32.01 -21.71
C HIS A 224 5.58 -31.16 -21.16
N MET A 225 5.00 -31.53 -20.02
CA MET A 225 3.89 -30.76 -19.43
C MET A 225 4.29 -29.35 -18.95
N LEU A 226 5.59 -29.10 -18.73
CA LEU A 226 6.09 -27.86 -18.14
C LEU A 226 6.59 -26.85 -19.18
N THR A 227 6.82 -27.29 -20.42
CA THR A 227 7.25 -26.44 -21.53
C THR A 227 6.11 -26.17 -22.51
N ASN A 228 6.12 -24.98 -23.12
CA ASN A 228 5.30 -24.66 -24.30
C ASN A 228 6.18 -24.48 -25.55
N ASN A 229 7.51 -24.63 -25.41
CA ASN A 229 8.44 -24.38 -26.49
C ASN A 229 8.57 -25.62 -27.38
N ASP A 230 8.11 -25.50 -28.63
CA ASP A 230 8.11 -26.61 -29.60
C ASP A 230 9.49 -27.23 -29.80
N ARG A 231 10.56 -26.43 -29.80
CA ARG A 231 11.93 -26.95 -29.97
C ARG A 231 12.34 -27.81 -28.78
N LEU A 232 11.89 -27.46 -27.57
CA LEU A 232 12.11 -28.28 -26.37
C LEU A 232 11.25 -29.55 -26.38
N HIS A 233 10.02 -29.49 -26.89
CA HIS A 233 9.21 -30.69 -27.14
C HIS A 233 9.94 -31.63 -28.10
N ASP A 234 10.38 -31.14 -29.26
CA ASP A 234 11.11 -31.94 -30.25
C ASP A 234 12.40 -32.53 -29.66
N ALA A 235 13.09 -31.79 -28.79
CA ALA A 235 14.29 -32.29 -28.13
C ALA A 235 13.97 -33.43 -27.15
N LEU A 236 12.90 -33.32 -26.37
CA LEU A 236 12.44 -34.37 -25.47
C LEU A 236 11.91 -35.59 -26.23
N ASP A 237 11.23 -35.39 -27.36
CA ASP A 237 10.80 -36.48 -28.25
C ASP A 237 12.00 -37.26 -28.81
N ARG A 238 13.08 -36.56 -29.18
CA ARG A 238 14.34 -37.21 -29.57
C ARG A 238 14.95 -38.01 -28.42
N VAL A 239 14.91 -37.50 -27.19
CA VAL A 239 15.37 -38.24 -25.99
C VAL A 239 14.58 -39.53 -25.83
N ASN A 240 13.25 -39.45 -25.93
CA ASN A 240 12.37 -40.61 -25.83
C ASN A 240 12.64 -41.64 -26.94
N ALA A 241 12.73 -41.18 -28.20
CA ALA A 241 12.98 -42.03 -29.35
C ALA A 241 14.32 -42.78 -29.25
N GLU A 242 15.37 -42.12 -28.76
CA GLU A 242 16.68 -42.75 -28.56
C GLU A 242 16.70 -43.70 -27.36
N ALA A 243 15.97 -43.38 -26.27
CA ALA A 243 15.82 -44.27 -25.12
C ALA A 243 15.19 -45.61 -25.52
N MET A 244 14.24 -45.60 -26.47
CA MET A 244 13.58 -46.80 -26.99
C MET A 244 14.50 -47.78 -27.74
N ARG A 245 15.74 -47.38 -28.10
CA ARG A 245 16.73 -48.31 -28.68
C ARG A 245 17.34 -49.25 -27.64
N GLY A 246 17.37 -48.84 -26.37
CA GLY A 246 17.95 -49.60 -25.28
C GLY A 246 17.27 -50.96 -25.06
N PRO A 247 15.93 -51.05 -24.97
CA PRO A 247 15.22 -52.33 -24.82
C PRO A 247 15.47 -53.32 -25.97
N GLU A 248 15.54 -52.83 -27.21
CA GLU A 248 15.83 -53.71 -28.36
C GLU A 248 17.26 -54.29 -28.26
N GLY A 249 18.25 -53.45 -27.97
CA GLY A 249 19.62 -53.89 -27.74
C GLY A 249 19.74 -54.84 -26.55
N GLU A 250 19.01 -54.58 -25.46
CA GLU A 250 18.96 -55.42 -24.25
C GLU A 250 18.44 -56.81 -24.58
N ILE A 251 17.31 -56.90 -25.27
CA ILE A 251 16.69 -58.18 -25.66
C ILE A 251 17.64 -58.98 -26.57
N GLN A 252 18.23 -58.34 -27.58
CA GLN A 252 19.15 -59.01 -28.51
C GLN A 252 20.41 -59.52 -27.80
N TYR A 253 21.02 -58.68 -26.95
CA TYR A 253 22.20 -59.03 -26.17
C TYR A 253 21.91 -60.18 -25.22
N ARG A 254 20.85 -60.05 -24.40
CA ARG A 254 20.43 -61.04 -23.40
C ARG A 254 20.09 -62.37 -24.04
N ASN A 255 19.36 -62.38 -25.16
CA ASN A 255 19.00 -63.62 -25.86
C ASN A 255 20.25 -64.38 -26.34
N THR A 256 21.27 -63.67 -26.82
CA THR A 256 22.53 -64.29 -27.24
C THR A 256 23.24 -64.93 -26.04
N VAL A 257 23.36 -64.20 -24.94
CA VAL A 257 23.99 -64.71 -23.71
C VAL A 257 23.24 -65.92 -23.13
N ILE A 258 21.92 -65.87 -23.05
CA ILE A 258 21.11 -66.95 -22.49
C ILE A 258 21.08 -68.16 -23.42
N MET A 259 20.73 -67.97 -24.70
CA MET A 259 20.44 -69.06 -25.63
C MET A 259 21.70 -69.68 -26.20
N ALA A 260 22.64 -68.85 -26.69
CA ALA A 260 23.85 -69.34 -27.33
C ALA A 260 24.98 -69.60 -26.33
N GLY A 261 24.92 -69.03 -25.12
CA GLY A 261 26.03 -69.12 -24.16
C GLY A 261 27.28 -68.44 -24.69
N GLN A 262 27.10 -67.34 -25.44
CA GLN A 262 28.17 -66.57 -26.06
C GLN A 262 28.03 -65.10 -25.65
N VAL A 263 29.12 -64.35 -25.74
CA VAL A 263 29.08 -62.89 -25.55
C VAL A 263 28.16 -62.29 -26.61
N GLY A 264 27.14 -61.56 -26.17
CA GLY A 264 26.21 -60.87 -27.06
C GLY A 264 26.88 -59.70 -27.79
N ASN A 265 26.29 -59.24 -28.88
CA ASN A 265 26.75 -58.03 -29.55
C ASN A 265 26.48 -56.81 -28.65
N GLU A 266 27.53 -56.17 -28.15
CA GLU A 266 27.44 -55.00 -27.26
C GLU A 266 27.19 -53.68 -28.03
N ALA A 267 27.46 -53.66 -29.34
CA ALA A 267 27.40 -52.44 -30.13
C ALA A 267 26.03 -51.72 -30.07
N PRO A 268 24.87 -52.40 -30.17
CA PRO A 268 23.57 -51.74 -30.03
C PRO A 268 23.38 -51.03 -28.68
N LEU A 269 23.90 -51.62 -27.60
CA LEU A 269 23.81 -51.03 -26.25
C LEU A 269 24.67 -49.78 -26.14
N PHE A 270 25.91 -49.83 -26.63
CA PHE A 270 26.80 -48.66 -26.65
C PHE A 270 26.26 -47.53 -27.54
N MET A 271 25.73 -47.86 -28.71
CA MET A 271 25.10 -46.87 -29.59
C MET A 271 23.88 -46.21 -28.92
N ALA A 272 23.04 -46.99 -28.21
CA ALA A 272 21.91 -46.44 -27.48
C ALA A 272 22.36 -45.51 -26.33
N MET A 273 23.36 -45.91 -25.54
CA MET A 273 23.91 -45.08 -24.46
C MET A 273 24.49 -43.76 -24.98
N GLU A 274 25.30 -43.81 -26.03
CA GLU A 274 25.92 -42.63 -26.64
C GLU A 274 24.88 -41.70 -27.27
N ALA A 275 23.91 -42.27 -28.00
CA ALA A 275 22.83 -41.50 -28.60
C ALA A 275 22.00 -40.79 -27.53
N LEU A 276 21.65 -41.49 -26.45
CA LEU A 276 20.89 -40.94 -25.34
C LEU A 276 21.65 -39.81 -24.62
N HIS A 277 22.94 -39.98 -24.34
CA HIS A 277 23.78 -38.91 -23.76
C HIS A 277 23.86 -37.68 -24.66
N ARG A 278 23.99 -37.88 -25.98
CA ARG A 278 24.03 -36.80 -26.97
C ARG A 278 22.74 -35.99 -26.97
N VAL A 279 21.59 -36.64 -27.15
CA VAL A 279 20.29 -35.94 -27.24
C VAL A 279 19.90 -35.25 -25.93
N ILE A 280 20.30 -35.78 -24.77
CA ILE A 280 20.11 -35.12 -23.48
C ILE A 280 21.06 -33.92 -23.33
N GLY A 281 22.28 -34.02 -23.84
CA GLY A 281 23.17 -32.86 -23.96
C GLY A 281 22.55 -31.74 -24.79
N ASP A 282 21.97 -32.10 -25.94
CA ASP A 282 21.29 -31.15 -26.82
C ASP A 282 20.05 -30.53 -26.17
N ALA A 283 19.22 -31.32 -25.50
CA ALA A 283 18.06 -30.82 -24.75
C ALA A 283 18.47 -29.84 -23.64
N ARG A 284 19.55 -30.13 -22.91
CA ARG A 284 20.10 -29.22 -21.87
C ARG A 284 20.65 -27.93 -22.46
N ARG A 285 21.39 -28.00 -23.57
CA ARG A 285 21.90 -26.83 -24.26
C ARG A 285 20.76 -25.94 -24.75
N LEU A 286 19.78 -26.54 -25.42
CA LEU A 286 18.61 -25.83 -25.91
C LEU A 286 17.80 -25.19 -24.78
N ALA A 287 17.62 -25.90 -23.66
CA ALA A 287 17.02 -25.33 -22.47
C ALA A 287 17.82 -24.11 -21.97
N GLY A 288 19.14 -24.22 -21.89
CA GLY A 288 20.02 -23.09 -21.56
C GLY A 288 19.83 -21.89 -22.49
N GLU A 289 19.72 -22.12 -23.80
CA GLU A 289 19.47 -21.06 -24.79
C GLU A 289 18.10 -20.38 -24.60
N VAL A 290 17.03 -21.17 -24.40
CA VAL A 290 15.68 -20.65 -24.14
C VAL A 290 15.64 -19.84 -22.84
N LEU A 291 16.32 -20.32 -21.80
CA LEU A 291 16.42 -19.62 -20.52
C LEU A 291 17.11 -18.25 -20.62
N VAL A 292 18.08 -18.11 -21.53
CA VAL A 292 18.79 -16.84 -21.75
C VAL A 292 18.02 -15.90 -22.67
N THR A 293 17.33 -16.43 -23.67
CA THR A 293 16.65 -15.63 -24.71
C THR A 293 15.22 -15.24 -24.35
N GLY A 294 14.63 -15.86 -23.32
CA GLY A 294 13.27 -15.62 -22.85
C GLY A 294 12.43 -16.90 -22.95
N TRP A 295 11.63 -17.16 -21.90
CA TRP A 295 10.82 -18.39 -21.75
C TRP A 295 9.50 -18.39 -22.56
N ASP A 296 9.35 -17.46 -23.51
CA ASP A 296 8.13 -17.26 -24.29
C ASP A 296 8.19 -17.90 -25.69
#